data_AF-A0A0S8HZG8-F1
#
_entry.id   AF-A0A0S8HZG8-F1
#
_cell.length_a   1.000
_cell.length_b   1.000
_cell.length_c   1.000
_cell.angle_alpha   90.00
_cell.angle_beta   90.00
_cell.angle_gamma   90.00
#
_symmetry.space_group_name_H-M   'P 1'
#
loop_
_entity.id
_entity.type
_entity.pdbx_description
1 polymer ?
#
loop_
_entity_poly.entity_id
_entity_poly.type
_entity_poly.pdbx_seq_one_letter_code
_entity_poly.pdbx_strand_id
1 'polypeptide(L)'
;MYLSSLGAHAAMDLVHKKLSPRGQAISDLFSSFLLFAYCVILLWGSIQVCWDATLRNECVSEAWMAPRWPYMWMLPVATFFMLLQGVAKFIRDLHKALQGK
;
A
#
# COMPACT_ATOMS: atom_id res chain seq x y z
N MET A 1 -19.10 -27.36 9.72
CA MET A 1 -18.83 -25.90 9.75
C MET A 1 -17.40 -25.50 9.35
N TYR A 2 -16.50 -26.43 8.96
CA TYR A 2 -15.13 -26.09 8.54
C TYR A 2 -14.85 -26.25 7.03
N LEU A 3 -15.79 -26.80 6.25
CA LEU A 3 -15.56 -27.13 4.83
C LEU A 3 -15.99 -26.01 3.86
N SER A 4 -16.84 -25.07 4.28
CA SER A 4 -17.33 -23.98 3.42
C SER A 4 -16.39 -22.77 3.34
N SER A 5 -15.46 -22.61 4.27
CA SER A 5 -14.51 -21.48 4.28
C SER A 5 -13.30 -21.69 3.36
N LEU A 6 -12.90 -22.95 3.10
CA LEU A 6 -11.85 -23.26 2.11
C LEU A 6 -12.30 -23.02 0.66
N GLY A 7 -13.62 -23.06 0.38
CA GLY A 7 -14.17 -22.81 -0.96
C GLY A 7 -14.61 -21.36 -1.21
N ALA A 8 -14.89 -20.58 -0.16
CA ALA A 8 -15.38 -19.21 -0.30
C ALA A 8 -14.30 -18.23 -0.80
N HIS A 9 -13.04 -18.44 -0.39
CA HIS A 9 -11.91 -17.68 -0.94
C HIS A 9 -11.66 -18.05 -2.41
N ALA A 10 -11.75 -19.35 -2.74
CA ALA A 10 -11.59 -19.86 -4.11
C ALA A 10 -12.72 -19.41 -5.06
N ALA A 11 -13.94 -19.19 -4.54
CA ALA A 11 -15.04 -18.64 -5.33
C ALA A 11 -14.81 -17.17 -5.73
N MET A 12 -14.15 -16.38 -4.87
CA MET A 12 -13.88 -14.97 -5.17
C MET A 12 -12.78 -14.80 -6.24
N ASP A 13 -11.81 -15.71 -6.29
CA ASP A 13 -10.85 -15.82 -7.42
C ASP A 13 -11.53 -16.22 -8.73
N LEU A 14 -12.61 -17.02 -8.66
CA LEU A 14 -13.41 -17.41 -9.83
C LEU A 14 -14.28 -16.26 -10.37
N VAL A 15 -14.78 -15.38 -9.49
CA VAL A 15 -15.56 -14.19 -9.89
C VAL A 15 -14.67 -13.16 -10.57
N HIS A 16 -13.42 -12.98 -10.12
CA HIS A 16 -12.43 -12.18 -10.85
C HIS A 16 -12.14 -12.77 -12.23
N LYS A 17 -12.07 -14.09 -12.39
CA LYS A 17 -11.85 -14.72 -13.71
C LYS A 17 -12.98 -14.54 -14.73
N LYS A 18 -14.17 -14.08 -14.32
CA LYS A 18 -15.32 -13.88 -15.24
C LYS A 18 -15.42 -12.48 -15.86
N LEU A 19 -14.62 -11.52 -15.42
CA LEU A 19 -14.58 -10.18 -16.01
C LEU A 19 -13.66 -10.17 -17.24
N SER A 20 -14.13 -9.62 -18.36
CA SER A 20 -13.34 -9.50 -19.59
C SER A 20 -11.95 -8.91 -19.30
N PRO A 21 -10.85 -9.48 -19.86
CA PRO A 21 -9.48 -9.06 -19.56
C PRO A 21 -9.23 -7.57 -19.80
N ARG A 22 -9.99 -6.96 -20.72
CA ARG A 22 -9.94 -5.53 -21.03
C ARG A 22 -10.54 -4.64 -19.94
N GLY A 23 -11.64 -5.07 -19.31
CA GLY A 23 -12.28 -4.32 -18.22
C GLY A 23 -11.47 -4.35 -16.94
N GLN A 24 -10.90 -5.52 -16.62
CA GLN A 24 -9.99 -5.70 -15.48
C GLN A 24 -8.73 -4.84 -15.59
N ALA A 25 -8.11 -4.79 -16.77
CA ALA A 25 -6.92 -3.98 -17.01
C ALA A 25 -7.15 -2.49 -16.76
N ILE A 26 -8.30 -1.95 -17.20
CA ILE A 26 -8.64 -0.52 -17.01
C ILE A 26 -8.91 -0.23 -15.52
N SER A 27 -9.68 -1.08 -14.84
CA SER A 27 -9.96 -0.89 -13.41
C SER A 27 -8.71 -1.00 -12.55
N ASP A 28 -7.79 -1.91 -12.89
CA ASP A 28 -6.54 -2.08 -12.15
C ASP A 28 -5.57 -0.91 -12.41
N LEU A 29 -5.52 -0.39 -13.64
CA LEU A 29 -4.75 0.81 -13.98
C LEU A 29 -5.24 2.04 -13.19
N PHE A 30 -6.56 2.25 -13.13
CA PHE A 30 -7.16 3.35 -12.40
C PHE A 30 -6.96 3.21 -10.88
N SER A 31 -7.16 2.01 -10.34
CA SER A 31 -6.94 1.72 -8.92
C SER A 31 -5.47 1.93 -8.52
N SER A 32 -4.54 1.48 -9.36
CA SER A 32 -3.10 1.67 -9.16
C SER A 32 -2.70 3.16 -9.19
N PHE A 33 -3.29 3.96 -10.09
CA PHE A 33 -3.05 5.40 -10.15
C PHE A 33 -3.53 6.12 -8.87
N LEU A 34 -4.75 5.80 -8.42
CA LEU A 34 -5.29 6.35 -7.16
C LEU A 34 -4.43 5.96 -5.96
N LEU A 35 -3.99 4.70 -5.90
CA LEU A 35 -3.11 4.21 -4.84
C LEU A 35 -1.77 4.96 -4.85
N PHE A 36 -1.20 5.22 -6.03
CA PHE A 36 0.03 5.99 -6.15
C PHE A 36 -0.14 7.44 -5.65
N ALA A 37 -1.21 8.11 -6.06
CA ALA A 37 -1.52 9.46 -5.57
C ALA A 37 -1.70 9.50 -4.04
N TYR A 38 -2.43 8.53 -3.49
CA TYR A 38 -2.61 8.39 -2.05
C TYR A 38 -1.28 8.15 -1.31
N CYS A 39 -0.43 7.25 -1.81
CA CYS A 39 0.87 6.97 -1.23
C CYS A 39 1.80 8.19 -1.26
N VAL A 40 1.80 8.99 -2.32
CA VAL A 40 2.60 10.23 -2.40
C VAL A 40 2.17 11.23 -1.33
N ILE A 41 0.86 11.45 -1.18
CA ILE A 41 0.31 12.36 -0.16
C ILE A 41 0.66 11.87 1.25
N LEU A 42 0.49 10.56 1.51
CA LEU A 42 0.85 9.94 2.78
C LEU A 42 2.35 10.05 3.09
N LEU A 43 3.20 9.81 2.10
CA LEU A 43 4.66 9.90 2.26
C LEU A 43 5.07 11.33 2.60
N TRP A 44 4.51 12.31 1.90
CA TRP A 44 4.75 13.72 2.20
C TRP A 44 4.30 14.08 3.61
N GLY A 45 3.06 13.73 3.98
CA GLY A 45 2.52 14.02 5.31
C GLY A 45 3.31 13.35 6.44
N SER A 46 3.69 12.08 6.26
CA SER A 46 4.47 11.34 7.25
C SER A 46 5.89 11.88 7.42
N ILE A 47 6.54 12.33 6.34
CA ILE A 47 7.86 12.99 6.41
C ILE A 47 7.77 14.31 7.18
N GLN A 48 6.76 15.15 6.89
CA GLN A 48 6.57 16.41 7.61
C GLN A 48 6.39 16.17 9.11
N VAL A 49 5.53 15.22 9.48
CA VAL A 49 5.29 14.84 10.89
C VAL A 49 6.57 14.30 11.55
N CYS A 50 7.33 13.44 10.87
CA CYS A 50 8.59 12.93 11.41
C CYS A 50 9.65 14.02 11.56
N TRP A 51 9.71 14.94 10.61
CA TRP A 51 10.65 16.06 10.62
C TRP A 51 10.36 17.00 11.78
N ASP A 52 9.10 17.38 11.96
CA ASP A 52 8.65 18.19 13.09
C ASP A 52 8.91 17.50 14.43
N ALA A 53 8.66 16.19 14.54
CA ALA A 53 8.91 15.45 15.78
C ALA A 53 10.41 15.30 16.09
N THR A 54 11.26 15.20 15.06
CA THR A 54 12.72 15.16 15.21
C THR A 54 13.25 16.52 15.67
N LEU A 55 12.73 17.62 15.10
CA LEU A 55 13.07 18.99 15.51
C LEU A 55 12.63 19.32 16.94
N ARG A 56 11.43 18.89 17.33
CA ARG A 56 10.89 19.10 18.68
C ARG A 56 11.53 18.21 19.73
N ASN A 57 12.32 17.22 19.30
CA ASN A 57 13.02 16.25 20.14
C ASN A 57 12.14 15.76 21.29
N GLU A 58 10.88 15.40 20.97
CA GLU A 58 9.85 15.10 21.97
C GLU A 58 10.17 13.80 22.70
N CYS A 59 11.00 13.88 23.73
CA CYS A 59 11.20 12.78 24.67
C CYS A 59 9.85 12.36 25.26
N VAL A 60 9.64 11.05 25.42
CA VAL A 60 8.52 10.54 26.23
C VAL A 60 8.71 11.08 27.65
N SER A 61 7.69 11.76 28.16
CA SER A 61 7.60 12.17 29.56
C SER A 61 7.27 10.95 30.44
N GLU A 62 8.09 9.91 30.35
CA GLU A 62 8.07 8.77 31.28
C GLU A 62 9.52 8.38 31.57
N ALA A 63 9.73 7.82 32.78
CA ALA A 63 10.96 7.78 33.57
C ALA A 63 12.26 7.25 32.90
N TRP A 64 12.23 6.88 31.62
CA TRP A 64 13.37 6.36 30.86
C TRP A 64 13.88 7.30 29.74
N MET A 65 13.24 8.44 29.44
CA MET A 65 13.69 9.39 28.40
C MET A 65 14.05 8.71 27.06
N ALA A 66 13.31 7.67 26.67
CA ALA A 66 13.57 7.00 25.41
C ALA A 66 13.29 7.97 24.25
N PRO A 67 14.20 8.15 23.29
CA PRO A 67 13.94 9.02 22.15
C PRO A 67 12.76 8.47 21.36
N ARG A 68 11.69 9.25 21.21
CA ARG A 68 10.48 8.85 20.47
C ARG A 68 10.65 8.98 18.96
N TRP A 69 11.62 9.74 18.47
CA TRP A 69 11.79 9.94 17.03
C TRP A 69 11.98 8.64 16.20
N PRO A 70 12.63 7.54 16.67
CA PRO A 70 12.89 6.36 15.82
C PRO A 70 11.62 5.59 15.40
N TYR A 71 10.61 5.48 16.27
CA TYR A 71 9.38 4.77 15.91
C TYR A 71 8.57 5.54 14.88
N MET A 72 8.63 6.88 14.91
CA MET A 72 7.91 7.72 13.97
C MET A 72 8.45 7.54 12.55
N TRP A 73 9.77 7.37 12.39
CA TRP A 73 10.40 7.11 11.09
C TRP A 73 10.00 5.76 10.46
N MET A 74 9.41 4.82 11.20
CA MET A 74 8.88 3.59 10.59
C MET A 74 7.68 3.86 9.68
N LEU A 75 6.89 4.91 9.92
CA LEU A 75 5.75 5.31 9.08
C LEU A 75 6.16 5.69 7.65
N PRO A 76 7.07 6.66 7.44
CA PRO A 76 7.52 7.01 6.09
C PRO A 76 8.26 5.85 5.42
N VAL A 77 9.02 5.04 6.18
CA VAL A 77 9.70 3.85 5.64
C VAL A 77 8.69 2.82 5.13
N ALA A 78 7.68 2.48 5.93
CA ALA A 78 6.63 1.54 5.51
C ALA A 78 5.87 2.07 4.28
N THR A 79 5.55 3.36 4.27
CA THR A 79 4.87 4.02 3.13
C THR A 79 5.74 4.00 1.87
N PHE A 80 7.06 4.16 2.01
CA PHE A 80 8.01 4.05 0.90
C PHE A 80 8.01 2.64 0.30
N PHE A 81 8.07 1.59 1.13
CA PHE A 81 7.99 0.21 0.65
C PHE A 81 6.63 -0.10 0.01
N MET A 82 5.53 0.43 0.56
CA MET A 82 4.19 0.29 -0.01
C MET A 82 4.11 0.91 -1.41
N LEU A 83 4.70 2.09 -1.60
CA LEU A 83 4.77 2.75 -2.90
C LEU A 83 5.58 1.92 -3.90
N LEU A 84 6.70 1.34 -3.47
CA LEU A 84 7.53 0.46 -4.32
C LEU A 84 6.76 -0.81 -4.76
N GLN A 85 6.00 -1.43 -3.85
CA GLN A 85 5.15 -2.58 -4.19
C GLN A 85 4.00 -2.21 -5.12
N GLY A 86 3.41 -1.01 -4.95
CA GLY A 86 2.39 -0.47 -5.85
C GLY A 86 2.90 -0.34 -7.29
N VAL A 87 4.12 0.18 -7.48
CA VAL A 87 4.76 0.26 -8.81
C VAL A 87 4.96 -1.13 -9.42
N ALA A 88 5.44 -2.10 -8.63
CA ALA A 88 5.63 -3.47 -9.13
C ALA A 88 4.30 -4.14 -9.54
N LYS A 89 3.19 -3.81 -8.87
CA LYS A 89 1.85 -4.27 -9.28
C LYS A 89 1.41 -3.59 -10.58
N PHE A 90 1.53 -2.27 -10.67
CA PHE A 90 1.21 -1.50 -11.88
C PHE A 90 1.93 -2.03 -13.14
N ILE A 91 3.24 -2.29 -13.04
CA ILE A 91 4.03 -2.82 -14.16
C ILE A 91 3.51 -4.21 -14.58
N ARG A 92 3.18 -5.08 -13.63
CA ARG A 92 2.65 -6.43 -13.92
C ARG A 92 1.28 -6.35 -14.60
N ASP A 93 0.41 -5.47 -14.13
CA ASP A 93 -0.93 -5.33 -14.70
C ASP A 93 -0.89 -4.64 -16.08
N LEU A 94 0.04 -3.71 -16.31
CA LEU A 94 0.35 -3.17 -17.63
C LEU A 94 0.88 -4.27 -18.59
N HIS A 95 1.78 -5.13 -18.12
CA HIS A 95 2.32 -6.23 -18.92
C HIS A 95 1.22 -7.23 -19.33
N LYS A 96 0.31 -7.58 -18.42
CA LYS A 96 -0.86 -8.42 -18.73
C LYS A 96 -1.80 -7.75 -19.73
N ALA A 97 -2.05 -6.45 -19.57
CA ALA A 97 -2.88 -5.69 -20.49
C ALA A 97 -2.31 -5.67 -21.92
N LEU A 98 -0.99 -5.55 -22.05
CA LEU A 98 -0.29 -5.57 -23.34
C LEU A 98 -0.20 -6.98 -23.96
N GLN A 99 -0.12 -8.04 -23.15
CA GLN A 99 0.00 -9.42 -23.65
C GLN A 99 -1.30 -10.05 -24.18
N GLY A 100 -2.46 -9.41 -23.97
CA GLY A 100 -3.66 -9.65 -24.78
C GLY A 100 -4.04 -11.12 -25.03
N LYS A 101 -4.06 -11.94 -23.98
CA LYS A 101 -4.69 -13.27 -23.99
C LYS A 101 -5.43 -13.54 -22.68
#